data_AF-A0A354DH00-F1
#
_entry.id   AF-A0A354DH00-F1
#
_cell.length_a   1.000
_cell.length_b   1.000
_cell.length_c   1.000
_cell.angle_alpha   90.00
_cell.angle_beta   90.00
_cell.angle_gamma   90.00
#
_symmetry.space_group_name_H-M   'P 1'
#
loop_
_entity.id
_entity.type
_entity.pdbx_description
1 polymer ?
#
loop_
_entity_poly.entity_id
_entity_poly.type
_entity_poly.pdbx_seq_one_letter_code
_entity_poly.pdbx_strand_id
1 'polypeptide(L)'
;MNHELFINFEHQKRFLELRQQLNADLQMDHNWLPLIFLMAGNKEVENVLLPHMDLPGGKFDDKEIKDPGVLLKLAIEFYTGENALFVNDLTNLNRRDFDLALAAIRIKHKISWYTKERL
;
A
#
# COMPACT_ATOMS: atom_id res chain seq x y z
N MET A 1 -2.27 -15.97 -0.92
CA MET A 1 -1.72 -14.87 -0.09
C MET A 1 -1.90 -15.29 1.35
N ASN A 2 -0.83 -15.40 2.16
CA ASN A 2 -0.93 -15.93 3.52
C ASN A 2 -1.86 -15.06 4.36
N HIS A 3 -2.77 -15.68 5.12
CA HIS A 3 -3.66 -14.99 6.07
C HIS A 3 -2.89 -14.24 7.17
N GLU A 4 -1.60 -14.55 7.37
CA GLU A 4 -0.72 -13.98 8.39
C GLU A 4 -0.36 -12.50 8.19
N LEU A 5 -0.64 -11.93 7.01
CA LEU A 5 -0.33 -10.52 6.73
C LEU A 5 -1.46 -9.58 7.13
N PHE A 6 -2.72 -10.03 7.15
CA PHE A 6 -3.86 -9.16 7.39
C PHE A 6 -4.12 -8.97 8.89
N ILE A 7 -4.40 -7.73 9.29
CA ILE A 7 -4.74 -7.38 10.67
C ILE A 7 -5.96 -8.17 11.16
N ASN A 8 -6.98 -8.29 10.31
CA ASN A 8 -8.23 -9.01 10.59
C ASN A 8 -8.96 -9.33 9.28
N PHE A 9 -10.13 -9.97 9.39
CA PHE A 9 -10.97 -10.32 8.24
C PHE A 9 -11.49 -9.10 7.47
N GLU A 10 -11.81 -7.99 8.14
CA GLU A 10 -12.28 -6.75 7.50
C GLU A 10 -11.21 -6.18 6.58
N HIS A 11 -9.97 -6.10 7.05
CA HIS A 11 -8.81 -5.68 6.25
C HIS A 11 -8.64 -6.58 5.02
N GLN A 12 -8.70 -7.91 5.19
CA GLN A 12 -8.61 -8.83 4.06
C GLN A 12 -9.72 -8.61 3.03
N LYS A 13 -10.96 -8.46 3.49
CA LYS A 13 -12.11 -8.23 2.62
C LYS A 13 -11.94 -6.92 1.85
N ARG A 14 -11.60 -5.82 2.54
CA ARG A 14 -11.44 -4.51 1.91
C ARG A 14 -10.31 -4.49 0.89
N PHE A 15 -9.21 -5.18 1.18
CA PHE A 15 -8.10 -5.34 0.24
C PHE A 15 -8.55 -6.06 -1.05
N LEU A 16 -9.35 -7.12 -0.94
CA LEU A 16 -9.86 -7.82 -2.12
C LEU A 16 -10.81 -6.95 -2.94
N GLU A 17 -11.66 -6.14 -2.30
CA GLU A 17 -12.55 -5.19 -2.97
C GLU A 17 -11.76 -4.12 -3.74
N LEU A 18 -10.72 -3.54 -3.15
CA LEU A 18 -9.85 -2.57 -3.83
C LEU A 18 -9.09 -3.23 -4.98
N ARG A 19 -8.60 -4.45 -4.77
CA ARG A 19 -7.87 -5.21 -5.80
C ARG A 19 -8.73 -5.53 -7.01
N GLN A 20 -10.00 -5.85 -6.81
CA GLN A 20 -10.94 -6.13 -7.90
C GLN A 20 -11.28 -4.89 -8.75
N GLN A 21 -11.06 -3.69 -8.21
CA GLN A 21 -11.23 -2.43 -8.95
C GLN A 21 -10.02 -2.10 -9.83
N LEU A 22 -8.87 -2.72 -9.59
CA LEU A 22 -7.70 -2.62 -10.45
C LEU A 22 -7.90 -3.42 -11.74
N ASN A 23 -7.37 -2.90 -12.85
CA ASN A 23 -7.28 -3.68 -14.08
C ASN A 23 -6.41 -4.95 -13.87
N ALA A 24 -6.54 -5.94 -14.76
CA ALA A 24 -5.91 -7.25 -14.60
C ALA A 24 -4.37 -7.17 -14.46
N ASP A 25 -3.73 -6.25 -15.17
CA ASP A 25 -2.28 -6.08 -15.17
C ASP A 25 -1.77 -5.50 -13.83
N LEU A 26 -2.58 -4.67 -13.18
CA LEU A 26 -2.24 -4.03 -11.90
C LEU A 26 -2.59 -4.88 -10.67
N GLN A 27 -3.42 -5.92 -10.83
CA GLN A 27 -3.78 -6.83 -9.74
C GLN A 27 -2.62 -7.64 -9.17
N MET A 28 -1.46 -7.66 -9.84
CA MET A 28 -0.21 -8.27 -9.37
C MET A 28 0.93 -7.25 -9.31
N ASP A 29 0.65 -5.96 -9.53
CA ASP A 29 1.69 -4.96 -9.59
C ASP A 29 2.28 -4.67 -8.21
N HIS A 30 3.61 -4.56 -8.21
CA HIS A 30 4.43 -4.39 -7.02
C HIS A 30 4.34 -3.00 -6.38
N ASN A 31 3.82 -1.98 -7.08
CA ASN A 31 3.54 -0.66 -6.52
C ASN A 31 2.11 -0.59 -5.99
N TRP A 32 1.16 -1.13 -6.75
CA TRP A 32 -0.26 -1.07 -6.41
C TRP A 32 -0.65 -1.96 -5.23
N LEU A 33 -0.18 -3.21 -5.18
CA LEU A 33 -0.57 -4.14 -4.12
C LEU A 33 -0.22 -3.69 -2.69
N PRO A 34 1.00 -3.23 -2.38
CA PRO A 34 1.30 -2.74 -1.04
C PRO A 34 0.54 -1.43 -0.72
N LEU A 35 0.26 -0.60 -1.73
CA LEU A 35 -0.51 0.63 -1.57
C LEU A 35 -1.98 0.36 -1.20
N ILE A 36 -2.69 -0.49 -1.97
CA ILE A 36 -4.10 -0.81 -1.65
C ILE A 36 -4.22 -1.63 -0.37
N PHE A 37 -3.15 -2.33 0.04
CA PHE A 37 -3.07 -3.01 1.32
C PHE A 37 -3.00 -2.02 2.49
N LEU A 38 -2.19 -0.96 2.39
CA LEU A 38 -2.18 0.11 3.39
C LEU A 38 -3.54 0.81 3.49
N MET A 39 -4.18 1.12 2.36
CA MET A 39 -5.53 1.69 2.33
C MET A 39 -6.53 0.78 3.04
N ALA A 40 -6.57 -0.50 2.70
CA ALA A 40 -7.52 -1.44 3.30
C ALA A 40 -7.30 -1.64 4.82
N GLY A 41 -6.06 -1.47 5.30
CA GLY A 41 -5.71 -1.63 6.71
C GLY A 41 -5.89 -0.38 7.56
N ASN A 42 -6.00 0.80 6.94
CA ASN A 42 -6.09 2.09 7.61
C ASN A 42 -7.03 3.06 6.87
N LYS A 43 -8.16 3.38 7.50
CA LYS A 43 -9.22 4.23 6.93
C LYS A 43 -8.76 5.65 6.64
N GLU A 44 -7.83 6.21 7.41
CA GLU A 44 -7.29 7.54 7.14
C GLU A 44 -6.47 7.53 5.85
N VAL A 45 -5.59 6.52 5.69
CA VAL A 45 -4.85 6.29 4.44
C VAL A 45 -5.80 6.16 3.27
N GLU A 46 -6.83 5.32 3.38
CA GLU A 46 -7.82 5.14 2.33
C GLU A 46 -8.57 6.43 1.99
N ASN A 47 -9.09 7.13 2.99
CA ASN A 47 -9.89 8.34 2.77
C ASN A 47 -9.09 9.46 2.11
N VAL A 48 -7.79 9.57 2.41
CA VAL A 48 -6.94 10.56 1.76
C VAL A 48 -6.54 10.12 0.36
N LEU A 49 -6.17 8.85 0.16
CA LEU A 49 -5.62 8.39 -1.12
C LEU A 49 -6.67 8.13 -2.19
N LEU A 50 -7.82 7.53 -1.82
CA LEU A 50 -8.82 7.06 -2.79
C LEU A 50 -9.35 8.17 -3.72
N PRO A 51 -9.60 9.42 -3.25
CA PRO A 51 -10.01 10.52 -4.13
C PRO A 51 -8.98 10.90 -5.23
N HIS A 52 -7.71 10.57 -5.01
CA HIS A 52 -6.60 10.89 -5.90
C HIS A 52 -6.22 9.72 -6.83
N MET A 53 -7.01 8.66 -6.84
CA MET A 53 -6.70 7.42 -7.56
C MET A 53 -7.75 7.08 -8.62
N ASP A 54 -7.27 6.74 -9.79
CA ASP A 54 -8.01 6.03 -10.83
C ASP A 54 -7.59 4.56 -10.78
N LEU A 55 -8.27 3.76 -9.95
CA LEU A 55 -7.96 2.32 -9.78
C LEU A 55 -8.09 1.55 -11.11
N PRO A 56 -9.14 1.74 -11.94
CA PRO A 56 -9.24 1.08 -13.24
C PRO A 56 -8.13 1.53 -14.22
N GLY A 57 -7.83 2.83 -14.26
CA GLY A 57 -6.84 3.41 -15.17
C GLY A 57 -5.39 3.34 -14.68
N GLY A 58 -5.15 2.91 -13.44
CA GLY A 58 -3.82 2.77 -12.86
C GLY A 58 -3.09 4.08 -12.62
N LYS A 59 -3.81 5.17 -12.35
CA LYS A 59 -3.22 6.48 -12.09
C LYS A 59 -3.39 6.89 -10.64
N PHE A 60 -2.36 7.52 -10.10
CA PHE A 60 -2.39 8.14 -8.78
C PHE A 60 -1.75 9.53 -8.90
N ASP A 61 -2.46 10.55 -8.42
CA ASP A 61 -1.98 11.94 -8.39
C ASP A 61 -1.71 12.38 -6.95
N ASP A 62 -0.46 12.31 -6.54
CA ASP A 62 -0.04 12.59 -5.16
C ASP A 62 0.22 14.09 -4.89
N LYS A 63 0.20 14.94 -5.92
CA LYS A 63 0.65 16.34 -5.84
C LYS A 63 -0.18 17.21 -4.91
N GLU A 64 -1.42 16.83 -4.63
CA GLU A 64 -2.32 17.59 -3.77
C GLU A 64 -2.27 17.15 -2.30
N ILE A 65 -1.57 16.05 -1.99
CA ILE A 65 -1.51 15.50 -0.63
C ILE A 65 -0.47 16.28 0.18
N LYS A 66 -0.96 17.11 1.12
CA LYS A 66 -0.12 17.93 1.99
C LYS A 66 0.04 17.30 3.37
N ASP A 67 1.25 17.39 3.90
CA ASP A 67 1.65 16.91 5.23
C ASP A 67 1.21 15.45 5.54
N PRO A 68 1.65 14.48 4.72
CA PRO A 68 1.26 13.10 4.93
C PRO A 68 1.86 12.53 6.23
N GLY A 69 1.01 11.88 7.04
CA GLY A 69 1.48 11.01 8.12
C GLY A 69 2.35 9.87 7.59
N VAL A 70 3.06 9.17 8.47
CA VAL A 70 4.08 8.16 8.10
C VAL A 70 3.53 7.06 7.17
N LEU A 71 2.30 6.56 7.41
CA LEU A 71 1.69 5.55 6.54
C LEU A 71 1.33 6.09 5.15
N LEU A 72 0.88 7.34 5.05
CA LEU A 72 0.65 7.99 3.75
C LEU A 72 1.97 8.18 3.00
N LYS A 73 3.02 8.64 3.68
CA LYS A 73 4.37 8.76 3.08
C LYS A 73 4.82 7.42 2.51
N LEU A 74 4.58 6.34 3.24
CA LEU A 74 4.93 4.98 2.80
C LEU A 74 4.12 4.54 1.58
N ALA A 75 2.82 4.85 1.55
CA ALA A 75 1.97 4.56 0.40
C ALA A 75 2.42 5.34 -0.85
N ILE A 76 2.69 6.65 -0.71
CA ILE A 76 3.19 7.49 -1.80
C ILE A 76 4.55 6.99 -2.29
N GLU A 77 5.44 6.60 -1.38
CA GLU A 77 6.75 6.04 -1.71
C GLU A 77 6.65 4.75 -2.53
N PHE A 78 5.70 3.86 -2.21
CA PHE A 78 5.53 2.63 -3.00
C PHE A 78 5.16 2.88 -4.46
N TYR A 79 4.49 4.00 -4.75
CA TYR A 79 4.07 4.37 -6.09
C TYR A 79 5.10 5.22 -6.83
N THR A 80 5.66 6.24 -6.16
CA THR A 80 6.56 7.23 -6.77
C THR A 80 8.03 6.82 -6.70
N GLY A 81 8.45 6.17 -5.61
CA GLY A 81 9.86 5.90 -5.31
C GLY A 81 10.68 7.15 -4.98
N GLU A 82 10.04 8.28 -4.69
CA GLU A 82 10.68 9.59 -4.50
C GLU A 82 10.78 10.03 -3.02
N ASN A 83 10.08 9.38 -2.11
CA ASN A 83 10.01 9.71 -0.68
C ASN A 83 10.85 8.74 0.17
N ALA A 84 12.06 9.18 0.53
CA ALA A 84 12.87 8.47 1.51
C ALA A 84 12.16 8.39 2.87
N LEU A 85 11.72 7.18 3.25
CA LEU A 85 11.18 6.92 4.57
C LEU A 85 12.32 6.57 5.53
N PHE A 86 12.47 7.33 6.61
CA PHE A 86 13.49 7.03 7.60
C PHE A 86 13.00 5.95 8.56
N VAL A 87 13.89 5.07 9.01
CA VAL A 87 13.59 4.05 10.03
C VAL A 87 12.96 4.66 11.28
N ASN A 88 13.38 5.88 11.64
CA ASN A 88 12.84 6.63 12.78
C ASN A 88 11.36 7.00 12.60
N ASP A 89 10.90 7.24 11.36
CA ASP A 89 9.49 7.54 11.09
C ASP A 89 8.61 6.32 11.41
N LEU A 90 9.07 5.12 11.04
CA LEU A 90 8.36 3.87 11.34
C LEU A 90 8.28 3.61 12.85
N THR A 91 9.34 3.89 13.61
CA THR A 91 9.34 3.64 15.06
C THR A 91 8.40 4.56 15.86
N ASN A 92 7.97 5.68 15.27
CA ASN A 92 7.02 6.59 15.89
C ASN A 92 5.55 6.15 15.69
N LEU A 93 5.30 5.14 14.86
CA LEU A 93 3.97 4.57 14.70
C LEU A 93 3.53 3.81 15.95
N ASN A 94 2.22 3.80 16.21
CA ASN A 94 1.66 2.85 17.16
C ASN A 94 1.87 1.40 16.67
N ARG A 95 1.73 0.42 17.57
CA ARG A 95 2.01 -0.97 17.25
C ARG A 95 1.23 -1.50 16.04
N ARG A 96 -0.05 -1.14 15.93
CA ARG A 96 -0.92 -1.60 14.83
C ARG A 96 -0.43 -1.05 13.48
N ASP A 97 -0.18 0.25 13.42
CA ASP A 97 0.27 0.91 12.18
C ASP A 97 1.69 0.49 11.81
N PHE A 98 2.56 0.22 12.79
CA PHE A 98 3.87 -0.36 12.55
C PHE A 98 3.79 -1.77 11.93
N ASP A 99 2.97 -2.65 12.49
CA ASP A 99 2.77 -4.01 11.96
C ASP A 99 2.16 -3.97 10.54
N LEU A 100 1.24 -3.02 10.29
CA LEU A 100 0.66 -2.77 8.96
C LEU A 100 1.73 -2.31 7.96
N ALA A 101 2.57 -1.35 8.34
CA ALA A 101 3.67 -0.85 7.51
C ALA A 101 4.66 -1.97 7.15
N LEU A 102 5.06 -2.78 8.13
CA LEU A 102 5.97 -3.92 7.90
C LEU A 102 5.36 -4.95 6.94
N ALA A 103 4.07 -5.27 7.08
CA ALA A 103 3.40 -6.18 6.17
C ALA A 103 3.34 -5.63 4.74
N ALA A 104 3.07 -4.33 4.56
CA ALA A 104 3.08 -3.68 3.26
C ALA A 104 4.47 -3.67 2.61
N ILE A 105 5.53 -3.37 3.38
CA ILE A 105 6.93 -3.44 2.92
C ILE A 105 7.26 -4.88 2.47
N ARG A 106 6.85 -5.89 3.24
CA ARG A 106 7.04 -7.30 2.85
C ARG A 106 6.33 -7.63 1.55
N ILE A 107 5.12 -7.13 1.33
CA ILE A 107 4.38 -7.32 0.06
C ILE A 107 5.15 -6.70 -1.10
N LYS A 108 5.59 -5.43 -0.96
CA LYS A 108 6.39 -4.70 -1.95
C LYS A 108 7.61 -5.50 -2.40
N HIS A 109 8.39 -6.02 -1.44
CA HIS A 109 9.60 -6.77 -1.77
C HIS A 109 9.33 -8.21 -2.23
N LYS A 110 8.38 -8.93 -1.63
CA LYS A 110 8.09 -10.33 -2.00
C LYS A 110 7.64 -10.45 -3.45
N ILE A 111 6.88 -9.48 -3.96
CA ILE A 111 6.45 -9.46 -5.36
C ILE A 111 7.63 -9.13 -6.29
N SER A 112 8.55 -8.26 -5.86
CA SER A 112 9.78 -7.96 -6.62
C SER A 112 10.67 -9.19 -6.83
N TRP A 113 10.73 -10.12 -5.87
CA TRP A 113 11.44 -11.39 -6.04
C TRP A 113 10.75 -12.32 -7.05
N TYR A 114 9.43 -12.48 -6.95
CA TYR A 114 8.66 -13.35 -7.86
C TYR A 114 8.67 -12.87 -9.32
N THR A 115 8.81 -11.56 -9.56
CA THR A 115 8.87 -10.99 -10.91
C THR A 115 10.28 -11.08 -11.51
N LYS A 116 11.35 -11.09 -10.70
CA LYS A 116 12.74 -11.27 -11.17
C LYS A 116 13.07 -12.70 -11.57
N GLU A 117 12.41 -13.72 -11.03
CA GLU A 117 12.66 -15.13 -11.40
C GLU A 117 11.94 -15.58 -12.69
N ARG A 118 11.18 -14.69 -13.33
CA ARG A 118 10.38 -15.00 -14.55
C ARG A 118 10.81 -14.23 -15.80
N LEU A 119 11.91 -13.49 -15.75
CA LEU A 119 12.59 -12.85 -16.89
C LEU A 119 13.95 -13.50 -17.10
#